data_AF-A0A6N8B3I6-F1
#
_entry.id   AF-A0A6N8B3I6-F1
#
_cell.length_a   1.000
_cell.length_b   1.000
_cell.length_c   1.000
_cell.angle_alpha   90.00
_cell.angle_beta   90.00
_cell.angle_gamma   90.00
#
_symmetry.space_group_name_H-M   'P 1'
#
loop_
_entity.id
_entity.type
_entity.pdbx_description
1 polymer ?
#
loop_
_entity_poly.entity_id
_entity_poly.type
_entity_poly.pdbx_seq_one_letter_code
_entity_poly.pdbx_strand_id
1 'polypeptide(L)'
;MNTISALLVKFVMTFLATWVVFGIILDNPLSYVTLVALLATAVNYILGDLVVLPKFGNLVAASGDGIMGALTAYIVAIISPVFNTSFTTLALFAVSIGVFEFFFHKYLLREEQVAPN
;
A
#
# COMPACT_ATOMS: atom_id res chain seq x y z
N MET A 1 -0.26 7.45 17.73
CA MET A 1 -0.80 6.08 17.55
C MET A 1 0.29 5.07 17.88
N ASN A 2 -0.07 3.93 18.47
CA ASN A 2 0.88 2.83 18.62
C ASN A 2 1.15 2.18 17.25
N THR A 3 2.35 1.65 17.04
CA THR A 3 2.81 1.08 15.76
C THR A 3 1.86 0.02 15.20
N ILE A 4 1.29 -0.83 16.08
CA ILE A 4 0.34 -1.88 15.68
C ILE A 4 -0.93 -1.27 15.07
N SER A 5 -1.47 -0.22 15.69
CA SER A 5 -2.67 0.47 15.19
C SER A 5 -2.40 1.13 13.84
N ALA A 6 -1.22 1.74 13.67
CA ALA A 6 -0.80 2.32 12.40
C ALA A 6 -0.71 1.26 11.30
N LEU A 7 -0.09 0.13 11.58
CA LEU A 7 0.06 -0.97 10.62
C LEU A 7 -1.30 -1.58 10.24
N LEU A 8 -2.23 -1.70 11.19
CA LEU A 8 -3.59 -2.17 10.92
C LEU A 8 -4.36 -1.21 10.00
N VAL A 9 -4.29 0.10 10.24
CA VAL A 9 -4.93 1.09 9.36
C VAL A 9 -4.32 1.03 7.96
N LYS A 10 -2.99 0.96 7.85
CA LYS A 10 -2.28 0.81 6.58
C LYS A 10 -2.72 -0.45 5.82
N PHE A 11 -2.82 -1.58 6.53
CA PHE A 11 -3.29 -2.84 5.96
C PHE A 11 -4.73 -2.73 5.45
N VAL A 12 -5.64 -2.17 6.25
CA VAL A 12 -7.05 -2.03 5.85
C VAL A 12 -7.19 -1.14 4.62
N MET A 13 -6.49 -0.01 4.57
CA MET A 13 -6.51 0.88 3.40
C MET A 13 -5.94 0.19 2.16
N THR A 14 -4.81 -0.52 2.31
CA THR A 14 -4.19 -1.28 1.23
C THR A 14 -5.09 -2.41 0.75
N PHE A 15 -5.76 -3.11 1.67
CA PHE A 15 -6.72 -4.16 1.35
C PHE A 15 -7.93 -3.61 0.58
N LEU A 16 -8.51 -2.50 1.02
CA LEU A 16 -9.62 -1.86 0.32
C LEU A 16 -9.21 -1.42 -1.10
N ALA A 17 -8.04 -0.80 -1.25
CA ALA A 17 -7.49 -0.44 -2.56
C ALA A 17 -7.29 -1.67 -3.46
N THR A 18 -6.69 -2.73 -2.91
CA THR A 18 -6.43 -3.99 -3.64
C THR A 18 -7.74 -4.66 -4.03
N TRP A 19 -8.73 -4.67 -3.14
CA TRP A 19 -10.03 -5.30 -3.37
C TRP A 19 -10.83 -4.57 -4.43
N VAL A 20 -10.88 -3.24 -4.38
CA VAL A 20 -11.54 -2.44 -5.42
C VAL A 20 -10.86 -2.66 -6.77
N VAL A 21 -9.52 -2.61 -6.83
CA VAL A 21 -8.81 -2.64 -8.11
C VAL A 21 -8.70 -4.05 -8.70
N PHE A 22 -8.35 -5.05 -7.91
CA PHE A 22 -8.11 -6.41 -8.43
C PHE A 22 -9.28 -7.35 -8.17
N GLY A 23 -10.00 -7.19 -7.06
CA GLY A 23 -11.15 -8.04 -6.74
C GLY A 23 -12.39 -7.66 -7.53
N ILE A 24 -12.77 -6.38 -7.55
CA ILE A 24 -14.03 -5.94 -8.19
C ILE A 24 -13.85 -5.76 -9.71
N ILE A 25 -12.78 -5.10 -10.18
CA ILE A 25 -12.62 -4.80 -11.61
C ILE A 25 -12.20 -6.04 -12.42
N LEU A 26 -11.37 -6.91 -11.84
CA LEU A 26 -10.80 -8.08 -12.53
C LEU A 26 -11.32 -9.43 -12.02
N ASP A 27 -12.25 -9.42 -11.06
CA ASP A 27 -12.84 -10.64 -10.49
C ASP A 27 -11.81 -11.63 -9.92
N ASN A 28 -10.71 -11.11 -9.35
CA ASN A 28 -9.71 -11.97 -8.73
C ASN A 28 -10.25 -12.59 -7.42
N PRO A 29 -9.85 -13.83 -7.09
CA PRO A 29 -10.24 -14.46 -5.84
C PRO A 29 -9.78 -13.64 -4.63
N LEU A 30 -10.66 -13.55 -3.62
CA LEU A 30 -10.40 -12.78 -2.41
C LEU A 30 -9.13 -13.24 -1.66
N SER A 31 -8.77 -14.53 -1.78
CA SER A 31 -7.52 -15.08 -1.24
C SER A 31 -6.27 -14.37 -1.80
N TYR A 32 -6.23 -14.15 -3.12
CA TYR A 32 -5.12 -13.45 -3.77
C TYR A 32 -5.17 -11.95 -3.54
N VAL A 33 -6.36 -11.36 -3.50
CA VAL A 33 -6.54 -9.95 -3.10
C VAL A 33 -5.96 -9.72 -1.70
N THR A 34 -6.28 -10.60 -0.75
CA THR A 34 -5.77 -10.52 0.62
C THR A 34 -4.25 -10.73 0.66
N LEU A 35 -3.73 -11.68 -0.13
CA LEU A 35 -2.29 -11.94 -0.23
C LEU A 35 -1.53 -10.71 -0.76
N VAL A 36 -1.99 -10.10 -1.85
CA VAL A 36 -1.38 -8.89 -2.42
C VAL A 36 -1.43 -7.75 -1.41
N ALA A 37 -2.56 -7.54 -0.73
CA ALA A 37 -2.68 -6.51 0.28
C ALA A 37 -1.69 -6.70 1.44
N LEU A 38 -1.53 -7.94 1.91
CA LEU A 38 -0.60 -8.27 2.99
C LEU A 38 0.85 -8.02 2.58
N LEU A 39 1.24 -8.52 1.40
CA LEU A 39 2.59 -8.33 0.87
C LEU A 39 2.91 -6.86 0.60
N ALA A 40 2.01 -6.14 -0.05
CA ALA A 40 2.19 -4.72 -0.35
C ALA A 40 2.31 -3.90 0.94
N THR A 41 1.47 -4.19 1.95
CA THR A 41 1.58 -3.52 3.25
C THR A 41 2.92 -3.79 3.92
N ALA A 42 3.38 -5.05 3.93
CA ALA A 42 4.65 -5.42 4.54
C ALA A 42 5.84 -4.75 3.83
N VAL A 43 5.85 -4.78 2.50
CA VAL A 43 6.91 -4.16 1.68
C VAL A 43 6.93 -2.65 1.86
N ASN A 44 5.77 -1.98 1.80
CA ASN A 44 5.69 -0.53 1.97
C ASN A 44 6.02 -0.10 3.40
N TYR A 45 5.66 -0.88 4.41
CA TYR A 45 6.07 -0.58 5.78
C TYR A 45 7.59 -0.63 5.92
N ILE A 46 8.24 -1.67 5.40
CA ILE A 46 9.70 -1.83 5.51
C ILE A 46 10.45 -0.80 4.67
N LEU A 47 10.09 -0.65 3.40
CA LEU A 47 10.84 0.19 2.46
C LEU A 47 10.36 1.63 2.47
N GLY A 48 9.06 1.86 2.42
CA GLY A 48 8.46 3.19 2.47
C GLY A 48 8.64 3.83 3.83
N ASP A 49 7.94 3.31 4.84
CA ASP A 49 7.79 3.99 6.12
C ASP A 49 9.09 4.02 6.94
N LEU A 50 9.82 2.90 7.00
CA LEU A 50 11.03 2.82 7.83
C LEU A 50 12.29 3.35 7.14
N VAL A 51 12.37 3.30 5.81
CA VAL A 51 13.60 3.63 5.07
C VAL A 51 13.46 4.92 4.27
N VAL A 52 12.41 5.06 3.45
CA VAL A 52 12.28 6.19 2.53
C VAL A 52 11.71 7.43 3.23
N LEU A 53 10.65 7.28 4.02
CA LEU A 53 9.95 8.38 4.68
C LEU A 53 10.87 9.25 5.57
N PRO A 54 11.75 8.71 6.42
CA PRO A 54 12.61 9.52 7.27
C PRO A 54 13.72 10.25 6.51
N LYS A 55 14.09 9.74 5.32
CA LYS A 55 15.24 10.25 4.53
C LYS A 55 14.83 11.22 3.43
N PHE A 56 13.69 10.97 2.78
CA PHE A 56 13.27 11.68 1.57
C PHE A 56 11.93 12.41 1.74
N GLY A 57 11.23 12.19 2.86
CA GLY A 57 9.97 12.85 3.18
C GLY A 57 8.73 12.24 2.53
N ASN A 58 7.57 12.76 2.93
CA ASN A 58 6.25 12.19 2.64
C ASN A 58 5.97 11.97 1.14
N LEU A 59 6.16 13.00 0.30
CA LEU A 59 5.79 12.91 -1.11
C LEU A 59 6.57 11.81 -1.86
N VAL A 60 7.86 11.67 -1.56
CA VAL A 60 8.73 10.65 -2.17
C VAL A 60 8.37 9.27 -1.65
N ALA A 61 8.12 9.12 -0.34
CA ALA A 61 7.71 7.86 0.27
C ALA A 61 6.38 7.36 -0.31
N ALA A 62 5.35 8.21 -0.32
CA ALA A 62 4.03 7.85 -0.85
C ALA A 62 4.07 7.48 -2.34
N SER A 63 4.84 8.20 -3.16
CA SER A 63 5.02 7.86 -4.58
C SER A 63 5.73 6.51 -4.73
N GLY A 64 6.76 6.25 -3.91
CA GLY A 64 7.47 4.99 -3.85
C GLY A 64 6.54 3.84 -3.44
N ASP A 65 5.71 4.03 -2.42
CA ASP A 65 4.76 3.04 -1.92
C ASP A 65 3.70 2.65 -2.96
N GLY A 66 3.25 3.61 -3.77
CA GLY A 66 2.38 3.33 -4.91
C GLY A 66 3.05 2.40 -5.93
N ILE A 67 4.28 2.75 -6.34
CA ILE A 67 5.06 1.95 -7.30
C ILE A 67 5.37 0.56 -6.72
N MET A 68 5.81 0.49 -5.47
CA MET A 68 6.15 -0.77 -4.79
C MET A 68 4.92 -1.65 -4.58
N GLY A 69 3.76 -1.07 -4.30
CA GLY A 69 2.49 -1.79 -4.26
C GLY A 69 2.15 -2.42 -5.61
N ALA A 70 2.22 -1.66 -6.70
CA ALA A 70 1.98 -2.18 -8.05
C ALA A 70 3.00 -3.24 -8.46
N LEU A 71 4.29 -3.05 -8.16
CA LEU A 71 5.31 -4.07 -8.40
C LEU A 71 5.03 -5.35 -7.62
N THR A 72 4.56 -5.24 -6.38
CA THR A 72 4.17 -6.39 -5.57
C THR A 72 3.02 -7.16 -6.22
N ALA A 73 1.96 -6.47 -6.65
CA ALA A 73 0.84 -7.08 -7.36
C ALA A 73 1.30 -7.74 -8.69
N TYR A 74 2.19 -7.09 -9.42
CA TYR A 74 2.75 -7.62 -10.66
C TYR A 74 3.57 -8.89 -10.42
N ILE A 75 4.40 -8.94 -9.38
CA ILE A 75 5.16 -10.14 -9.02
C ILE A 75 4.20 -11.29 -8.68
N VAL A 76 3.14 -11.02 -7.90
CA VAL A 76 2.12 -12.04 -7.57
C VAL A 76 1.46 -12.59 -8.83
N ALA A 77 1.21 -11.76 -9.83
CA ALA A 77 0.64 -12.19 -11.11
C ALA A 77 1.57 -13.10 -11.93
N ILE A 78 2.88 -12.83 -11.89
CA ILE A 78 3.86 -13.67 -12.62
C ILE A 78 3.92 -15.06 -12.00
N ILE A 79 3.89 -15.15 -10.66
CA ILE A 79 4.02 -16.43 -9.95
C ILE A 79 2.70 -17.19 -9.81
N SER A 80 1.57 -16.50 -9.99
CA SER A 80 0.24 -17.09 -9.83
C SER A 80 -0.60 -16.87 -11.09
N PRO A 81 -0.82 -17.91 -11.91
CA PRO A 81 -1.66 -17.81 -13.11
C PRO A 81 -3.14 -17.57 -12.79
N VAL A 82 -3.53 -17.70 -11.51
CA VAL A 82 -4.89 -17.41 -11.04
C VAL A 82 -5.10 -15.91 -10.81
N PHE A 83 -4.04 -15.14 -10.56
CA PHE A 83 -4.13 -13.70 -10.30
C PHE A 83 -3.93 -12.90 -11.59
N ASN A 84 -5.00 -12.27 -12.07
CA ASN A 84 -5.01 -11.47 -13.28
C ASN A 84 -4.75 -9.98 -12.97
N THR A 85 -4.02 -9.33 -13.87
CA THR A 85 -3.71 -7.91 -13.81
C THR A 85 -3.39 -7.37 -15.20
N SER A 86 -3.63 -6.08 -15.39
CA SER A 86 -3.27 -5.31 -16.59
C SER A 86 -2.42 -4.10 -16.20
N PHE A 87 -1.75 -3.48 -17.18
CA PHE A 87 -1.03 -2.22 -16.95
C PHE A 87 -1.95 -1.14 -16.35
N THR A 88 -3.19 -1.04 -16.84
CA THR A 88 -4.17 -0.06 -16.36
C THR A 88 -4.53 -0.28 -14.89
N THR A 89 -4.76 -1.53 -14.47
CA THR A 89 -5.08 -1.84 -13.07
C THR A 89 -3.87 -1.67 -12.15
N LEU A 90 -2.66 -1.98 -12.62
CA LEU A 90 -1.42 -1.69 -11.86
C LEU A 90 -1.22 -0.19 -11.66
N ALA A 91 -1.42 0.61 -12.71
CA ALA A 91 -1.32 2.06 -12.62
C ALA A 91 -2.40 2.64 -11.68
N LEU A 92 -3.64 2.16 -11.79
CA LEU A 92 -4.73 2.55 -10.89
C LEU A 92 -4.43 2.18 -9.44
N PHE A 93 -3.90 0.99 -9.20
CA PHE A 93 -3.50 0.55 -7.87
C PHE A 93 -2.36 1.41 -7.31
N ALA A 94 -1.32 1.69 -8.11
CA ALA A 94 -0.20 2.54 -7.71
C ALA A 94 -0.67 3.94 -7.29
N VAL A 95 -1.54 4.56 -8.09
CA VAL A 95 -2.11 5.88 -7.76
C VAL A 95 -2.95 5.81 -6.50
N SER A 96 -3.80 4.78 -6.37
CA SER A 96 -4.66 4.60 -5.19
C SER A 96 -3.84 4.49 -3.91
N ILE A 97 -2.81 3.63 -3.91
CA ILE A 97 -1.90 3.47 -2.76
C ILE A 97 -1.14 4.76 -2.48
N GLY A 98 -0.55 5.40 -3.50
CA GLY A 98 0.20 6.63 -3.30
C GLY A 98 -0.64 7.77 -2.70
N VAL A 99 -1.92 7.88 -3.10
CA VAL A 99 -2.84 8.84 -2.49
C VAL A 99 -3.12 8.49 -1.02
N PHE A 100 -3.44 7.23 -0.72
CA PHE A 100 -3.73 6.81 0.66
C PHE A 100 -2.51 6.98 1.58
N GLU A 101 -1.32 6.58 1.13
CA GLU A 101 -0.08 6.69 1.89
C GLU A 101 0.30 8.15 2.15
N PHE A 102 0.13 9.03 1.16
CA PHE A 102 0.40 10.46 1.35
C PHE A 102 -0.43 11.07 2.49
N PHE A 103 -1.71 10.73 2.56
CA PHE A 103 -2.59 11.18 3.64
C PHE A 103 -2.25 10.50 4.96
N PHE A 104 -1.94 9.21 4.93
CA PHE A 104 -1.61 8.41 6.11
C PHE A 104 -0.32 8.90 6.79
N HIS A 105 0.76 9.11 6.04
CA HIS A 105 2.02 9.67 6.57
C HIS A 105 1.80 11.07 7.14
N LYS A 106 1.02 11.93 6.47
CA LYS A 106 0.70 13.27 6.98
C LYS A 106 -0.09 13.22 8.29
N TYR A 107 -1.02 12.28 8.41
CA TYR A 107 -1.78 12.05 9.64
C TYR A 107 -0.85 11.60 10.78
N LEU A 108 0.02 10.61 10.54
CA LEU A 108 0.97 10.12 11.55
C LEU A 108 1.93 11.21 12.04
N LEU A 109 2.53 11.97 11.11
CA LEU A 109 3.46 13.06 11.45
C LEU A 109 2.77 14.16 12.26
N ARG A 110 1.49 14.45 11.99
CA ARG A 110 0.72 15.42 12.76
C ARG A 110 0.41 14.93 14.17
N GLU A 111 0.12 13.64 14.33
CA GLU A 111 -0.16 13.05 15.64
C GLU A 111 1.10 13.03 16.53
N GLU A 112 2.26 12.74 15.94
CA GLU A 112 3.56 12.78 16.63
C GLU A 112 3.89 14.18 17.17
N GLN A 113 3.57 15.24 16.43
CA GLN A 113 3.78 16.63 16.86
C GLN A 113 2.86 17.08 18.01
N VAL A 114 1.76 16.38 18.27
CA VAL A 114 0.74 16.77 19.27
C VAL A 114 0.87 15.97 20.57
N ALA A 115 1.67 14.89 20.59
CA ALA A 115 1.96 14.16 21.82
C ALA A 115 2.78 15.05 22.78
N PRO A 116 2.38 15.22 24.05
CA PRO A 116 3.22 15.92 25.03
C PRO A 116 4.50 15.11 25.24
N ASN A 117 5.64 15.75 25.00
CA ASN A 117 6.98 15.19 25.22
C ASN A 117 7.17 14.65 26.64
#